data_AF-A0A7C5J305-F1
#
_entry.id   AF-A0A7C5J305-F1
#
_cell.length_a   1.000
_cell.length_b   1.000
_cell.length_c   1.000
_cell.angle_alpha   90.00
_cell.angle_beta   90.00
_cell.angle_gamma   90.00
#
_symmetry.space_group_name_H-M   'P 1'
#
loop_
_entity.id
_entity.type
_entity.pdbx_description
1 polymer ?
#
loop_
_entity_poly.entity_id
_entity_poly.type
_entity_poly.pdbx_seq_one_letter_code
_entity_poly.pdbx_strand_id
1 'polypeptide(L)'
;MRLGIRAQLLLSIAALLSLALAPMFFAVASLARASFARVWQEDAEALGRSIAGHVSEARAHRSEEGVRSLLEAQVGRGVVAIGIYDPKGALVAQAGEGPVPKQVPPDRAEVRGVDVDDDKGIVVVVPGGAGPVATLMVPDPSVVRVG
;
A
#
# COMPACT_ATOMS: atom_id res chain seq x y z
N MET A 1 -15.75 23.61 -53.54
CA MET A 1 -14.33 23.29 -53.23
C MET A 1 -13.76 24.02 -51.99
N ARG A 2 -14.54 24.68 -51.13
CA ARG A 2 -14.03 25.36 -49.90
C ARG A 2 -14.06 24.50 -48.63
N LEU A 3 -14.72 23.34 -48.67
CA LEU A 3 -14.91 22.45 -47.53
C LEU A 3 -13.62 21.69 -47.15
N GLY A 4 -12.78 21.35 -48.15
CA GLY A 4 -11.54 20.62 -47.93
C GLY A 4 -10.49 21.40 -47.13
N ILE A 5 -10.30 22.69 -47.42
CA ILE A 5 -9.31 23.52 -46.72
C ILE A 5 -9.72 23.76 -45.26
N ARG A 6 -11.00 24.01 -44.98
CA ARG A 6 -11.48 24.19 -43.60
C ARG A 6 -11.34 22.91 -42.79
N ALA A 7 -11.67 21.77 -43.37
CA ALA A 7 -11.49 20.46 -42.71
C ALA A 7 -10.01 20.17 -42.44
N GLN A 8 -9.13 20.45 -43.41
CA GLN A 8 -7.68 20.30 -43.25
C GLN A 8 -7.14 21.21 -42.14
N LEU A 9 -7.58 22.47 -42.08
CA LEU A 9 -7.18 23.39 -41.03
C LEU A 9 -7.61 22.90 -39.64
N LEU A 10 -8.84 22.42 -39.51
CA LEU A 10 -9.36 21.88 -38.25
C LEU A 10 -8.60 20.62 -37.82
N LEU A 11 -8.27 19.73 -38.76
CA LEU A 11 -7.44 18.54 -38.50
C LEU A 11 -6.04 18.92 -38.05
N SER A 12 -5.40 19.89 -38.73
CA SER A 12 -4.08 20.38 -38.34
C SER A 12 -4.11 21.01 -36.95
N ILE A 13 -5.12 21.82 -36.63
CA ILE A 13 -5.29 22.42 -35.30
C ILE A 13 -5.51 21.34 -34.24
N ALA A 14 -6.40 20.37 -34.49
CA ALA A 14 -6.64 19.28 -33.56
C ALA A 14 -5.40 18.43 -33.31
N ALA A 15 -4.61 18.14 -34.35
CA ALA A 15 -3.34 17.43 -34.23
C ALA A 15 -2.31 18.22 -33.41
N LEU A 16 -2.17 19.53 -33.68
CA LEU A 16 -1.28 20.41 -32.92
C LEU A 16 -1.70 20.52 -31.45
N LEU A 17 -3.00 20.66 -31.17
CA LEU A 17 -3.53 20.68 -29.82
C LEU A 17 -3.29 19.36 -29.10
N SER A 18 -3.52 18.22 -29.77
CA SER A 18 -3.30 16.90 -29.19
C SER A 18 -1.83 16.67 -28.86
N LEU A 19 -0.93 17.10 -29.76
CA LEU A 19 0.51 17.01 -29.58
C LEU A 19 1.00 17.84 -28.39
N ALA A 20 0.38 19.01 -28.15
CA ALA A 20 0.69 19.84 -26.99
C ALA A 20 0.08 19.30 -25.68
N LEU A 21 -1.16 18.81 -25.73
CA LEU A 21 -1.92 18.43 -24.55
C LEU A 21 -1.54 17.04 -24.01
N ALA A 22 -1.25 16.08 -24.88
CA ALA A 22 -0.95 14.71 -24.45
C ALA A 22 0.27 14.62 -23.51
N PRO A 23 1.41 15.27 -23.78
CA PRO A 23 2.55 15.28 -22.85
C PRO A 23 2.21 15.97 -21.52
N MET A 24 1.45 17.08 -21.57
CA MET A 24 1.05 17.81 -20.36
C MET A 24 0.12 16.96 -19.49
N PHE A 25 -0.86 16.29 -20.10
CA PHE A 25 -1.74 15.36 -19.41
C PHE A 25 -0.94 14.22 -18.77
N PHE A 26 -0.03 13.60 -19.53
CA PHE A 26 0.81 12.52 -19.03
C PHE A 26 1.69 12.97 -17.85
N ALA A 27 2.25 14.17 -17.92
CA ALA A 27 3.04 14.73 -16.82
C ALA A 27 2.21 14.92 -15.55
N VAL A 28 1.00 15.50 -15.66
CA VAL A 28 0.11 15.71 -14.51
C VAL A 28 -0.38 14.38 -13.94
N ALA A 29 -0.77 13.43 -14.79
CA ALA A 29 -1.19 12.10 -14.35
C ALA A 29 -0.06 11.35 -13.65
N SER A 30 1.16 11.43 -14.18
CA SER A 30 2.34 10.81 -13.57
C SER A 30 2.67 11.43 -12.22
N LEU A 31 2.61 12.76 -12.12
CA LEU A 31 2.82 13.47 -10.87
C LEU A 31 1.76 13.09 -9.83
N ALA A 32 0.47 13.08 -10.22
CA ALA A 32 -0.62 12.69 -9.35
C ALA A 32 -0.43 11.25 -8.85
N ARG A 33 -0.12 10.30 -9.75
CA ARG A 33 0.14 8.91 -9.39
C ARG A 33 1.32 8.77 -8.43
N ALA A 34 2.41 9.51 -8.65
CA ALA A 34 3.56 9.51 -7.76
C ALA A 34 3.23 10.09 -6.38
N SER A 35 2.44 11.17 -6.33
CA SER A 35 2.00 11.79 -5.07
C SER A 35 1.08 10.86 -4.27
N PHE A 36 0.10 10.22 -4.92
CA PHE A 36 -0.78 9.26 -4.25
C PHE A 36 -0.01 8.05 -3.71
N ALA A 37 0.94 7.52 -4.48
CA ALA A 37 1.76 6.40 -4.03
C ALA A 37 2.59 6.77 -2.78
N ARG A 38 3.13 8.00 -2.71
CA ARG A 38 3.86 8.50 -1.54
C ARG A 38 2.97 8.64 -0.32
N VAL A 39 1.81 9.29 -0.46
CA VAL A 39 0.85 9.47 0.65
C VAL A 39 0.41 8.12 1.20
N TRP A 40 0.07 7.19 0.30
CA TRP A 40 -0.35 5.85 0.73
C TRP A 40 0.76 5.09 1.46
N GLN A 41 2.02 5.21 1.02
CA GLN A 41 3.15 4.61 1.73
C GLN A 41 3.33 5.23 3.13
N GLU A 42 3.26 6.56 3.25
CA GLU A 42 3.38 7.26 4.53
C GLU A 42 2.26 6.86 5.50
N ASP A 43 1.02 6.75 5.01
CA ASP A 43 -0.13 6.28 5.77
C ASP A 43 0.04 4.82 6.21
N ALA A 44 0.53 3.95 5.32
CA ALA A 44 0.79 2.55 5.64
C ALA A 44 1.87 2.41 6.72
N GLU A 45 2.94 3.21 6.63
CA GLU A 45 4.00 3.24 7.64
C GLU A 45 3.50 3.75 9.00
N ALA A 46 2.67 4.80 8.99
CA ALA A 46 2.07 5.35 10.22
C ALA A 46 1.13 4.33 10.88
N LEU A 47 0.26 3.70 10.08
CA LEU A 47 -0.66 2.68 10.56
C LEU A 47 0.09 1.43 11.04
N GLY A 48 1.09 0.95 10.30
CA GLY A 48 1.91 -0.19 10.69
C GLY A 48 2.65 0.03 12.01
N ARG A 49 3.18 1.24 12.25
CA ARG A 49 3.77 1.63 13.54
C ARG A 49 2.75 1.66 14.68
N SER A 50 1.54 2.15 14.42
CA SER A 50 0.46 2.14 15.42
C SER A 50 0.05 0.71 15.80
N ILE A 51 -0.12 -0.17 14.82
CA ILE A 51 -0.43 -1.60 15.02
C ILE A 51 0.69 -2.27 15.81
N ALA A 52 1.95 -2.06 15.42
CA ALA A 52 3.09 -2.62 16.13
C ALA A 52 3.17 -2.16 17.59
N GLY A 53 2.84 -0.89 17.87
CA GLY A 53 2.71 -0.37 19.23
C GLY A 53 1.65 -1.11 20.05
N HIS A 54 0.44 -1.25 19.50
CA HIS A 54 -0.64 -1.99 20.16
C HIS A 54 -0.30 -3.47 20.39
N VAL A 55 0.36 -4.11 19.43
CA VAL A 55 0.79 -5.51 19.55
C VAL A 55 1.87 -5.66 20.62
N SER A 56 2.83 -4.75 20.67
CA SER A 56 3.87 -4.74 21.71
C SER A 56 3.28 -4.58 23.11
N GLU A 57 2.35 -3.65 23.28
CA GLU A 57 1.64 -3.44 24.54
C GLU A 57 0.78 -4.65 24.94
N ALA A 58 0.05 -5.23 23.97
CA ALA A 58 -0.79 -6.40 24.20
C ALA A 58 0.04 -7.64 24.58
N ARG A 59 1.19 -7.87 23.95
CA ARG A 59 2.11 -8.98 24.33
C ARG A 59 2.65 -8.82 25.75
N ALA A 60 2.83 -7.58 26.23
CA ALA A 60 3.32 -7.33 27.57
C ALA A 60 2.26 -7.55 28.68
N HIS A 61 0.97 -7.43 28.34
CA HIS A 61 -0.11 -7.37 29.35
C HIS A 61 -1.24 -8.40 29.18
N ARG A 62 -1.30 -9.15 28.06
CA ARG A 62 -2.38 -10.09 27.74
C ARG A 62 -1.87 -11.49 27.41
N SER A 63 -2.77 -12.48 27.53
CA SER A 63 -2.57 -13.83 27.01
C SER A 63 -2.56 -13.84 25.47
N GLU A 64 -1.89 -14.83 24.87
CA GLU A 64 -1.77 -14.97 23.41
C GLU A 64 -3.12 -14.96 22.67
N GLU A 65 -4.16 -15.58 23.25
CA GLU A 65 -5.52 -15.59 22.71
C GLU A 65 -6.16 -14.19 22.69
N GLY A 66 -5.87 -13.37 23.70
CA GLY A 66 -6.33 -11.99 23.78
C GLY A 66 -5.61 -11.08 22.76
N VAL A 67 -4.36 -11.38 22.43
CA VAL A 67 -3.60 -10.71 21.36
C VAL A 67 -4.20 -11.08 19.99
N ARG A 68 -4.53 -12.35 19.77
CA ARG A 68 -5.10 -12.81 18.49
C ARG A 68 -6.44 -12.15 18.18
N SER A 69 -7.34 -12.08 19.15
CA SER A 69 -8.66 -11.43 18.96
C SER A 69 -8.54 -9.93 18.67
N LEU A 70 -7.56 -9.23 19.27
CA LEU A 70 -7.28 -7.83 18.95
C LEU A 70 -6.75 -7.64 17.52
N LEU A 71 -5.91 -8.56 17.05
CA LEU A 71 -5.39 -8.53 15.70
C LEU A 71 -6.47 -8.77 14.66
N GLU A 72 -7.34 -9.76 14.89
CA GLU A 72 -8.49 -10.02 14.01
C GLU A 72 -9.41 -8.79 13.90
N ALA A 73 -9.57 -8.02 14.98
CA ALA A 73 -10.34 -6.76 14.96
C ALA A 73 -9.65 -5.63 14.17
N GLN A 74 -8.34 -5.71 13.93
CA GLN A 74 -7.59 -4.76 13.11
C GLN A 74 -7.47 -5.18 11.65
N VAL A 75 -7.77 -6.45 11.33
CA VAL A 75 -7.94 -6.89 9.94
C VAL A 75 -9.23 -6.26 9.39
N GLY A 76 -9.13 -5.59 8.24
CA GLY A 76 -10.16 -4.73 7.68
C GLY A 76 -9.72 -3.27 7.56
N ARG A 77 -10.50 -2.43 6.86
CA ARG A 77 -10.17 -1.01 6.56
C ARG A 77 -8.79 -0.82 5.89
N GLY A 78 -8.47 -1.68 4.92
CA GLY A 78 -7.22 -1.61 4.14
C GLY A 78 -6.08 -2.48 4.68
N VAL A 79 -6.22 -3.05 5.88
CA VAL A 79 -5.29 -4.07 6.41
C VAL A 79 -5.81 -5.46 6.03
N VAL A 80 -5.00 -6.24 5.33
CA VAL A 80 -5.35 -7.58 4.84
C VAL A 80 -4.82 -8.67 5.77
N ALA A 81 -3.61 -8.48 6.31
CA ALA A 81 -3.01 -9.43 7.23
C ALA A 81 -2.02 -8.78 8.17
N ILE A 82 -1.83 -9.38 9.35
CA ILE A 82 -0.84 -8.97 10.34
C ILE A 82 -0.05 -10.21 10.76
N GLY A 83 1.28 -10.15 10.64
CA GLY A 83 2.22 -11.18 11.07
C GLY A 83 2.94 -10.76 12.35
N ILE A 84 2.96 -11.65 13.34
CA ILE A 84 3.77 -11.58 14.55
C ILE A 84 4.99 -12.47 14.37
N TYR A 85 6.16 -11.92 14.67
CA TYR A 85 7.42 -12.65 14.59
C TYR A 85 8.10 -12.74 15.96
N ASP A 86 8.97 -13.74 16.09
CA ASP A 86 9.87 -13.91 17.21
C ASP A 86 11.07 -12.92 17.14
N PRO A 87 11.91 -12.81 18.19
CA PRO A 87 13.08 -11.93 18.16
C PRO A 87 14.13 -12.26 17.07
N LYS A 88 14.05 -13.44 16.42
CA LYS A 88 14.91 -13.83 15.29
C LYS A 88 14.27 -13.50 13.94
N GLY A 89 13.06 -12.95 13.93
CA GLY A 89 12.32 -12.58 12.75
C GLY A 89 11.61 -13.75 12.06
N ALA A 90 11.39 -14.87 12.74
CA ALA A 90 10.58 -15.99 12.23
C ALA A 90 9.10 -15.79 12.60
N LEU A 91 8.19 -16.08 11.66
CA LEU A 91 6.75 -15.93 11.85
C LEU A 91 6.23 -16.91 12.92
N VAL A 92 5.54 -16.38 13.93
CA VAL A 92 4.96 -17.14 15.05
C VAL A 92 3.44 -17.18 14.95
N ALA A 93 2.81 -16.07 14.59
CA ALA A 93 1.37 -15.99 14.45
C ALA A 93 0.97 -15.05 13.31
N GLN A 94 -0.20 -15.29 12.75
CA GLN A 94 -0.79 -14.48 11.69
C GLN A 94 -2.28 -14.26 11.98
N ALA A 95 -2.75 -13.05 11.69
CA ALA A 95 -4.16 -12.71 11.56
C ALA A 95 -4.45 -12.25 10.11
N GLY A 96 -5.61 -12.63 9.57
CA GLY A 96 -6.02 -12.31 8.20
C GLY A 96 -5.46 -13.27 7.13
N GLU A 97 -5.98 -13.15 5.91
CA GLU A 97 -5.83 -14.14 4.82
C GLU A 97 -4.85 -13.71 3.72
N GLY A 98 -3.81 -12.94 4.07
CA GLY A 98 -2.85 -12.39 3.10
C GLY A 98 -1.42 -12.96 3.20
N PRO A 99 -0.61 -12.84 2.13
CA PRO A 99 0.76 -13.33 2.11
C PRO A 99 1.71 -12.46 2.94
N VAL A 100 1.88 -12.77 4.22
CA VAL A 100 2.95 -12.19 5.05
C VAL A 100 4.25 -12.98 4.89
N PRO A 101 5.43 -12.32 4.92
CA PRO A 101 6.71 -13.03 4.84
C PRO A 101 6.88 -14.08 5.95
N LYS A 102 7.54 -15.18 5.64
CA LYS A 102 7.90 -16.18 6.68
C LYS A 102 9.07 -15.73 7.55
N GLN A 103 9.92 -14.86 7.00
CA GLN A 103 11.10 -14.30 7.66
C GLN A 103 11.15 -12.81 7.39
N VAL A 104 11.44 -12.02 8.41
CA VAL A 104 11.67 -10.58 8.32
C VAL A 104 12.94 -10.20 9.07
N PRO A 105 13.60 -9.10 8.72
CA PRO A 105 14.73 -8.61 9.49
C PRO A 105 14.25 -8.15 10.90
N PRO A 106 14.91 -8.58 11.98
CA PRO A 106 14.46 -8.30 13.35
C PRO A 106 14.77 -6.89 13.84
N ASP A 107 15.74 -6.21 13.24
CA ASP A 107 16.39 -5.00 13.75
C ASP A 107 16.13 -3.74 12.91
N ARG A 108 15.49 -3.86 11.74
CA ARG A 108 15.19 -2.73 10.87
C ARG A 108 13.72 -2.70 10.44
N ALA A 109 13.21 -1.48 10.34
CA ALA A 109 11.97 -1.24 9.62
C ALA A 109 12.19 -1.49 8.12
N GLU A 110 11.23 -2.14 7.47
CA GLU A 110 11.26 -2.40 6.04
C GLU A 110 9.88 -2.19 5.46
N VAL A 111 9.83 -1.53 4.31
CA VAL A 111 8.60 -1.37 3.53
C VAL A 111 8.82 -2.07 2.20
N ARG A 112 7.96 -3.03 1.89
CA ARG A 112 8.11 -3.88 0.70
C ARG A 112 6.80 -3.94 -0.06
N GLY A 113 6.83 -3.67 -1.36
CA GLY A 113 5.70 -3.95 -2.26
C GLY A 113 5.52 -5.46 -2.43
N VAL A 114 4.28 -5.94 -2.35
CA VAL A 114 3.93 -7.36 -2.48
C VAL A 114 2.72 -7.48 -3.40
N ASP A 115 2.73 -8.48 -4.27
CA ASP A 115 1.56 -8.83 -5.07
C ASP A 115 0.56 -9.60 -4.20
N VAL A 116 -0.67 -9.10 -4.12
CA VAL A 116 -1.77 -9.73 -3.40
C VAL A 116 -2.89 -9.95 -4.40
N ASP A 117 -3.05 -11.20 -4.83
CA ASP A 117 -3.93 -11.58 -5.94
C ASP A 117 -3.66 -10.74 -7.20
N ASP A 118 -4.58 -9.83 -7.56
CA ASP A 118 -4.49 -8.91 -8.70
C ASP A 118 -4.08 -7.47 -8.31
N ASP A 119 -3.94 -7.20 -7.01
CA ASP A 119 -3.63 -5.86 -6.48
C ASP A 119 -2.18 -5.76 -5.99
N LYS A 120 -1.69 -4.51 -5.93
CA LYS A 120 -0.38 -4.19 -5.35
C LYS A 120 -0.57 -3.81 -3.88
N GLY A 121 -0.06 -4.63 -2.97
CA GLY A 121 0.00 -4.34 -1.55
C GLY A 121 1.38 -3.85 -1.09
N ILE A 122 1.45 -3.39 0.16
CA ILE A 122 2.68 -3.10 0.87
C ILE A 122 2.67 -3.86 2.18
N VAL A 123 3.80 -4.50 2.47
CA VAL A 123 4.11 -5.01 3.80
C VAL A 123 5.01 -4.00 4.50
N VAL A 124 4.54 -3.53 5.66
CA VAL A 124 5.30 -2.69 6.58
C VAL A 124 5.78 -3.55 7.74
N VAL A 125 7.09 -3.71 7.87
CA VAL A 125 7.75 -4.38 8.99
C VAL A 125 8.21 -3.33 9.99
N VAL A 126 7.81 -3.49 11.25
CA VAL A 126 8.23 -2.63 12.35
C VAL A 126 8.94 -3.49 13.40
N PRO A 127 10.20 -3.18 13.74
CA PRO A 127 10.94 -3.91 14.77
C PRO A 127 10.38 -3.60 16.17
N GLY A 128 10.53 -4.55 17.09
CA GLY A 128 10.05 -4.44 18.47
C GLY A 128 10.81 -5.35 19.41
N GLY A 129 10.84 -5.01 20.71
CA GLY A 129 11.64 -5.74 21.71
C GLY A 129 11.23 -7.22 21.89
N ALA A 130 9.96 -7.55 21.64
CA ALA A 130 9.43 -8.93 21.68
C ALA A 130 9.46 -9.63 20.31
N GLY A 131 10.11 -9.02 19.31
CA GLY A 131 10.10 -9.45 17.91
C GLY A 131 9.30 -8.49 17.01
N PRO A 132 9.61 -8.46 15.70
CA PRO A 132 8.97 -7.56 14.76
C PRO A 132 7.49 -7.90 14.53
N VAL A 133 6.80 -6.93 13.96
CA VAL A 133 5.41 -7.05 13.49
C VAL A 133 5.39 -6.60 12.04
N ALA A 134 4.81 -7.42 11.16
CA ALA A 134 4.56 -7.05 9.77
C ALA A 134 3.07 -6.83 9.56
N THR A 135 2.72 -5.75 8.87
CA THR A 135 1.34 -5.48 8.47
C THR A 135 1.28 -5.43 6.95
N LEU A 136 0.42 -6.27 6.35
CA LEU A 136 0.09 -6.23 4.94
C LEU A 136 -1.12 -5.32 4.73
N MET A 137 -0.94 -4.32 3.88
CA MET A 137 -1.97 -3.38 3.48
C MET A 137 -2.14 -3.41 1.98
N VAL A 138 -3.39 -3.32 1.52
CA VAL A 138 -3.73 -3.18 0.11
C VAL A 138 -4.46 -1.85 -0.06
N PRO A 139 -4.15 -1.06 -1.10
CA PRO A 139 -4.91 0.14 -1.41
C PRO A 139 -6.39 -0.20 -1.52
N ASP A 140 -7.25 0.61 -0.93
CA ASP A 140 -8.68 0.39 -1.07
C ASP A 140 -9.06 0.49 -2.56
N PRO A 141 -9.65 -0.56 -3.17
CA PRO A 141 -10.00 -0.55 -4.58
C PRO A 141 -11.02 0.53 -4.94
N SER A 142 -11.75 1.08 -3.95
CA SER A 142 -12.64 2.22 -4.15
C SER A 142 -11.90 3.55 -4.40
N VAL A 143 -10.59 3.60 -4.13
CA VAL A 143 -9.74 4.80 -4.31
C VAL A 143 -8.90 4.72 -5.60
N VAL A 144 -8.65 3.52 -6.15
CA VAL A 144 -7.66 3.31 -7.23
C VAL A 144 -8.27 3.17 -8.64
N ARG A 145 -9.59 2.99 -8.79
CA ARG A 145 -10.23 2.96 -10.12
C ARG A 145 -10.44 4.36 -10.70
N VAL A 146 -9.38 4.93 -11.24
CA VAL A 146 -9.47 5.93 -12.31
C VAL A 146 -8.93 5.29 -13.57
N GLY A 147 -9.81 5.11 -14.56
CA GLY A 147 -9.59 4.36 -15.81
C GLY A 147 -8.58 4.98 -16.77
#